data_AF-U2CXS0-F1
#
_entry.id   AF-U2CXS0-F1
#
_cell.length_a   1.000
_cell.length_b   1.000
_cell.length_c   1.000
_cell.angle_alpha   90.00
_cell.angle_beta   90.00
_cell.angle_gamma   90.00
#
_symmetry.space_group_name_H-M   'P 1'
#
loop_
_entity.id
_entity.type
_entity.pdbx_description
1 polymer ?
#
loop_
_entity_poly.entity_id
_entity_poly.type
_entity_poly.pdbx_seq_one_letter_code
_entity_poly.pdbx_strand_id
1 'polypeptide(L)'
;MASIDHHSKAFDEATLTKLIIFEDYAKEWIPTFVMGGYKELWIFDFFAGPGYDKKCVEGSPIRILRQIKNQIGNIFQKNTKINLCFNEFDKTKFEKLKKACETYMQNNPELRRANVHIEYCNKDFEVLFFEKISTIKNKPSLVYIDQNGVKFLSDKYFLELASINTTDFLYYVASSYFLRFGNEPEFKENINIDIEKAKKDPYKYIHKSILEQLKSRLPQNTKLSLYPFTIKKGTNIYGIIFGATHPRASINF
;
A
#
# COMPACT_ATOMS: atom_id res chain seq x y z
N MET A 1 0.01 -11.35 -22.19
CA MET A 1 -0.77 -12.36 -21.45
C MET A 1 -1.94 -11.66 -20.77
N ALA A 2 -3.17 -12.15 -20.95
CA ALA A 2 -4.35 -11.56 -20.34
C ALA A 2 -4.24 -11.61 -18.81
N SER A 3 -4.26 -10.45 -18.14
CA SER A 3 -4.32 -10.38 -16.69
C SER A 3 -5.63 -11.03 -16.24
N ILE A 4 -5.55 -12.04 -15.37
CA ILE A 4 -6.74 -12.62 -14.75
C ILE A 4 -7.42 -11.50 -13.95
N ASP A 5 -8.65 -11.15 -14.28
CA ASP A 5 -9.42 -10.16 -13.53
C ASP A 5 -9.78 -10.73 -12.15
N HIS A 6 -8.96 -10.43 -11.15
CA HIS A 6 -9.16 -10.85 -9.76
C HIS A 6 -10.44 -10.29 -9.13
N HIS A 7 -11.07 -9.28 -9.73
CA HIS A 7 -12.32 -8.68 -9.26
C HIS A 7 -13.57 -9.24 -9.98
N SER A 8 -13.38 -10.15 -10.94
CA SER A 8 -14.45 -10.92 -11.55
C SER A 8 -14.93 -12.08 -10.67
N LYS A 9 -14.31 -12.29 -9.51
CA LYS A 9 -14.66 -13.33 -8.52
C LYS A 9 -14.69 -12.71 -7.12
N ALA A 10 -15.27 -13.44 -6.16
CA ALA A 10 -15.12 -13.07 -4.76
C ALA A 10 -13.64 -13.03 -4.38
N PHE A 11 -13.26 -12.15 -3.46
CA PHE A 11 -11.89 -12.09 -2.97
C PHE A 11 -11.47 -13.45 -2.46
N ASP A 12 -10.33 -13.93 -2.96
CA ASP A 12 -9.70 -15.08 -2.37
C ASP A 12 -9.15 -14.70 -0.99
N GLU A 13 -8.90 -15.71 -0.17
CA GLU A 13 -8.46 -15.48 1.20
C GLU A 13 -7.04 -14.83 1.23
N ALA A 14 -6.26 -14.88 0.15
CA ALA A 14 -4.99 -14.15 0.05
C ALA A 14 -5.24 -12.63 -0.07
N THR A 15 -6.20 -12.24 -0.89
CA THR A 15 -6.66 -10.86 -1.05
C THR A 15 -7.28 -10.35 0.25
N LEU A 16 -8.10 -11.16 0.94
CA LEU A 16 -8.65 -10.79 2.24
C LEU A 16 -7.56 -10.56 3.29
N THR A 17 -6.57 -11.46 3.37
CA THR A 17 -5.47 -11.32 4.33
C THR A 17 -4.67 -10.04 4.10
N LYS A 18 -4.38 -9.73 2.83
CA LYS A 18 -3.74 -8.48 2.43
C LYS A 18 -4.54 -7.25 2.84
N LEU A 19 -5.86 -7.27 2.61
CA LEU A 19 -6.76 -6.20 3.00
C LEU A 19 -6.81 -6.00 4.53
N ILE A 20 -6.75 -7.07 5.30
CA ILE A 20 -6.67 -7.02 6.78
C ILE A 20 -5.39 -6.30 7.20
N ILE A 21 -4.25 -6.64 6.62
CA ILE A 21 -2.97 -5.98 6.91
C ILE A 21 -2.98 -4.50 6.57
N PHE A 22 -3.53 -4.13 5.40
CA PHE A 22 -3.65 -2.73 5.03
C PHE A 22 -4.52 -1.96 6.01
N GLU A 23 -5.61 -2.58 6.45
CA GLU A 23 -6.54 -2.02 7.41
C GLU A 23 -5.92 -1.85 8.80
N ASP A 24 -5.25 -2.88 9.32
CA ASP A 24 -4.58 -2.83 10.62
C ASP A 24 -3.48 -1.76 10.62
N TYR A 25 -2.78 -1.59 9.50
CA TYR A 25 -1.76 -0.54 9.42
C TYR A 25 -2.39 0.86 9.38
N ALA A 26 -3.44 1.06 8.59
CA ALA A 26 -4.19 2.32 8.57
C ALA A 26 -4.72 2.69 9.96
N LYS A 27 -5.21 1.70 10.70
CA LYS A 27 -5.76 1.85 12.05
C LYS A 27 -4.74 2.43 13.03
N GLU A 28 -3.47 2.02 12.95
CA GLU A 28 -2.40 2.54 13.82
C GLU A 28 -1.76 3.83 13.27
N TRP A 29 -1.63 3.93 11.94
CA TRP A 29 -0.99 5.06 11.28
C TRP A 29 -1.79 6.36 11.42
N ILE A 30 -3.10 6.32 11.11
CA ILE A 30 -3.95 7.51 11.11
C ILE A 30 -3.90 8.26 12.46
N PRO A 31 -4.21 7.63 13.62
CA PRO A 31 -4.18 8.34 14.89
C PRO A 31 -2.77 8.82 15.26
N THR A 32 -1.73 8.05 14.93
CA THR A 32 -0.33 8.43 15.22
C THR A 32 0.02 9.77 14.58
N PHE A 33 -0.28 9.93 13.28
CA PHE A 33 0.04 11.15 12.56
C PHE A 33 -0.95 12.28 12.86
N VAL A 34 -2.24 12.01 13.04
CA VAL A 34 -3.20 13.03 13.49
C VAL A 34 -2.78 13.61 14.85
N MET A 35 -2.42 12.76 15.81
CA MET A 35 -2.00 13.20 17.14
C MET A 35 -0.62 13.86 17.16
N GLY A 36 0.22 13.57 16.17
CA GLY A 36 1.48 14.27 15.91
C GLY A 36 1.30 15.75 15.52
N GLY A 37 0.07 16.21 15.26
CA GLY A 37 -0.24 17.62 15.02
C GLY A 37 -0.05 18.09 13.57
N TYR A 38 0.14 17.16 12.64
CA TYR A 38 0.19 17.47 11.22
C TYR A 38 -1.16 18.04 10.74
N LYS A 39 -1.09 19.13 9.97
CA LYS A 39 -2.28 19.82 9.44
C LYS A 39 -2.89 19.14 8.23
N GLU A 40 -2.11 18.36 7.52
CA GLU A 40 -2.53 17.69 6.31
C GLU A 40 -1.83 16.34 6.20
N LEU A 41 -2.61 15.29 5.93
CA LEU A 41 -2.14 13.93 5.69
C LEU A 41 -2.60 13.46 4.32
N TRP A 42 -1.84 12.54 3.72
CA TRP A 42 -2.20 11.88 2.47
C TRP A 42 -2.17 10.36 2.61
N ILE A 43 -3.14 9.68 2.01
CA ILE A 43 -3.11 8.23 1.84
C ILE A 43 -3.31 7.92 0.36
N PHE A 44 -2.37 7.16 -0.21
CA PHE A 44 -2.37 6.76 -1.61
C PHE A 44 -2.67 5.28 -1.72
N ASP A 45 -3.73 4.95 -2.45
CA ASP A 45 -4.00 3.59 -2.90
C ASP A 45 -3.95 3.59 -4.43
N PHE A 46 -2.78 3.24 -4.95
CA PHE A 46 -2.52 3.27 -6.39
C PHE A 46 -3.25 2.16 -7.17
N PHE A 47 -3.82 1.18 -6.46
CA PHE A 47 -4.50 0.01 -7.02
C PHE A 47 -5.77 -0.31 -6.22
N ALA A 48 -6.61 0.71 -6.03
CA ALA A 48 -7.75 0.70 -5.11
C ALA A 48 -8.85 -0.33 -5.44
N GLY A 49 -8.87 -0.85 -6.67
CA GLY A 49 -9.93 -1.77 -7.08
C GLY A 49 -11.28 -1.05 -7.23
N PRO A 50 -12.37 -1.81 -7.42
CA PRO A 50 -13.73 -1.28 -7.58
C PRO A 50 -14.42 -0.88 -6.25
N GLY A 51 -13.71 -0.87 -5.13
CA GLY A 51 -14.24 -0.60 -3.79
C GLY A 51 -14.88 -1.78 -3.07
N TYR A 52 -15.61 -2.65 -3.77
CA TYR A 52 -16.17 -3.89 -3.22
C TYR A 52 -16.00 -5.05 -4.20
N ASP A 53 -15.91 -6.28 -3.71
CA ASP A 53 -15.97 -7.46 -4.56
C ASP A 53 -17.42 -7.85 -4.95
N LYS A 54 -17.57 -8.95 -5.70
CA LYS A 54 -18.88 -9.46 -6.13
C LYS A 54 -19.79 -9.95 -5.00
N LYS A 55 -19.25 -10.18 -3.80
CA LYS A 55 -20.00 -10.56 -2.58
C LYS A 55 -20.18 -9.38 -1.63
N CYS A 56 -19.97 -8.15 -2.11
CA CYS A 56 -20.04 -6.92 -1.32
C CYS A 56 -19.03 -6.86 -0.17
N VAL A 57 -17.92 -7.60 -0.26
CA VAL A 57 -16.82 -7.49 0.69
C VAL A 57 -16.04 -6.21 0.41
N GLU A 58 -15.78 -5.43 1.45
CA GLU A 58 -15.02 -4.17 1.38
C GLU A 58 -13.60 -4.40 0.84
N GLY A 59 -13.23 -3.65 -0.19
CA GLY A 59 -11.85 -3.46 -0.65
C GLY A 59 -11.11 -2.38 0.15
N SER A 60 -9.86 -2.13 -0.21
CA SER A 60 -8.98 -1.18 0.48
C SER A 60 -9.53 0.25 0.60
N PRO A 61 -10.12 0.89 -0.43
CA PRO A 61 -10.59 2.28 -0.29
C PRO A 61 -11.71 2.42 0.74
N ILE A 62 -12.62 1.44 0.82
CA ILE A 62 -13.72 1.45 1.80
C ILE A 62 -13.20 1.18 3.21
N ARG A 63 -12.25 0.25 3.36
CA ARG A 63 -11.59 -0.02 4.65
C ARG A 63 -10.83 1.21 5.16
N ILE A 64 -10.13 1.92 4.29
CA ILE A 64 -9.44 3.18 4.63
C ILE A 64 -10.45 4.23 5.10
N LEU A 65 -11.55 4.44 4.37
CA LEU A 65 -12.61 5.37 4.78
C LEU A 65 -13.21 4.99 6.15
N ARG A 66 -13.41 3.69 6.41
CA ARG A 66 -13.87 3.18 7.69
C ARG A 66 -12.88 3.48 8.82
N GLN A 67 -11.58 3.31 8.60
CA GLN A 67 -10.57 3.65 9.61
C GLN A 67 -10.46 5.16 9.85
N ILE A 68 -10.60 5.99 8.82
CA ILE A 68 -10.70 7.45 9.00
C ILE A 68 -11.92 7.81 9.82
N LYS A 69 -13.08 7.20 9.52
CA LYS A 69 -14.31 7.39 10.28
C LYS A 69 -14.12 7.06 11.77
N ASN A 70 -13.42 5.97 12.08
CA ASN A 70 -13.11 5.57 13.46
C ASN A 70 -12.24 6.60 14.21
N GLN A 71 -11.54 7.48 13.49
CA GLN A 71 -10.64 8.50 14.04
C GLN A 71 -11.21 9.92 13.97
N ILE A 72 -12.51 10.07 13.65
CA ILE A 72 -13.14 11.38 13.42
C ILE A 72 -13.00 12.33 14.60
N GLY A 73 -13.11 11.86 15.84
CA GLY A 73 -12.91 12.68 17.03
C GLY A 73 -11.51 13.32 17.08
N ASN A 74 -10.47 12.52 16.83
CA ASN A 74 -9.08 12.99 16.81
C ASN A 74 -8.84 13.97 15.64
N ILE A 75 -9.41 13.67 14.47
CA ILE A 75 -9.30 14.52 13.28
C ILE A 75 -9.92 15.90 13.52
N PHE A 76 -11.11 15.95 14.12
CA PHE A 76 -11.75 17.21 14.50
C PHE A 76 -10.94 17.98 15.53
N GLN A 77 -10.51 17.30 16.60
CA GLN A 77 -9.75 17.93 17.68
C GLN A 77 -8.46 18.59 17.18
N LYS A 78 -7.77 17.94 16.22
CA LYS A 78 -6.50 18.43 15.66
C LYS A 78 -6.69 19.33 14.44
N ASN A 79 -7.91 19.42 13.91
CA ASN A 79 -8.26 20.09 12.67
C ASN A 79 -7.32 19.66 11.52
N THR A 80 -7.18 18.34 11.36
CA THR A 80 -6.28 17.74 10.37
C THR A 80 -7.05 17.45 9.09
N LYS A 81 -6.57 17.97 7.95
CA LYS A 81 -7.11 17.63 6.63
C LYS A 81 -6.59 16.25 6.20
N ILE A 82 -7.49 15.38 5.73
CA ILE A 82 -7.13 14.06 5.20
C ILE A 82 -7.41 14.04 3.71
N ASN A 83 -6.39 13.77 2.90
CA ASN A 83 -6.56 13.59 1.46
C ASN A 83 -6.31 12.12 1.09
N LEU A 84 -7.15 11.60 0.21
CA LEU A 84 -7.08 10.26 -0.33
C LEU A 84 -6.81 10.37 -1.83
N CYS A 85 -5.90 9.56 -2.35
CA CYS A 85 -5.71 9.38 -3.79
C CYS A 85 -5.98 7.91 -4.12
N PHE A 86 -7.12 7.65 -4.74
CA PHE A 86 -7.55 6.30 -5.13
C PHE A 86 -7.47 6.14 -6.63
N ASN A 87 -6.62 5.23 -7.08
CA ASN A 87 -6.42 4.95 -8.50
C ASN A 87 -6.92 3.55 -8.87
N GLU A 88 -7.60 3.46 -10.00
CA GLU A 88 -7.95 2.19 -10.64
C GLU A 88 -7.82 2.39 -12.15
N PHE A 89 -7.01 1.56 -12.80
CA PHE A 89 -6.69 1.70 -14.22
C PHE A 89 -7.82 1.21 -15.13
N ASP A 90 -8.52 0.14 -14.74
CA ASP A 90 -9.66 -0.35 -15.51
C ASP A 90 -10.84 0.62 -15.37
N LYS A 91 -11.25 1.22 -16.50
CA LYS A 91 -12.30 2.24 -16.50
C LYS A 91 -13.63 1.76 -15.91
N THR A 92 -13.99 0.49 -16.11
CA THR A 92 -15.25 -0.04 -15.56
C THR A 92 -15.18 -0.19 -14.04
N LYS A 93 -14.04 -0.65 -13.51
CA LYS A 93 -13.80 -0.72 -12.06
C LYS A 93 -13.65 0.67 -11.45
N PHE A 94 -13.05 1.62 -12.17
CA PHE A 94 -12.92 3.00 -11.74
C PHE A 94 -14.28 3.66 -11.49
N GLU A 95 -15.25 3.49 -12.39
CA GLU A 95 -16.60 4.03 -12.17
C GLU A 95 -17.28 3.37 -10.95
N LYS A 96 -17.04 2.08 -10.72
CA LYS A 96 -17.52 1.37 -9.52
C LYS A 96 -16.87 1.90 -8.25
N LEU A 97 -15.55 2.13 -8.27
CA LEU A 97 -14.79 2.71 -7.17
C LEU A 97 -15.36 4.07 -6.76
N LYS A 98 -15.56 4.95 -7.73
CA LYS A 98 -16.12 6.29 -7.49
C LYS A 98 -17.50 6.20 -6.87
N LYS A 99 -18.41 5.42 -7.46
CA LYS A 99 -19.77 5.22 -6.93
C LYS A 99 -19.75 4.63 -5.51
N ALA A 100 -18.90 3.65 -5.26
CA ALA A 100 -18.75 2.99 -3.96
C ALA A 100 -18.32 3.99 -2.87
N CYS A 101 -17.28 4.77 -3.15
CA CYS A 101 -16.75 5.76 -2.20
C CYS A 101 -17.70 6.94 -2.01
N GLU A 102 -18.34 7.45 -3.07
CA GLU A 102 -19.34 8.51 -2.97
C GLU A 102 -20.54 8.09 -2.14
N THR A 103 -21.05 6.88 -2.35
CA THR A 103 -22.14 6.30 -1.55
C THR A 103 -21.72 6.19 -0.08
N TYR A 104 -20.51 5.69 0.19
CA TYR A 104 -19.98 5.61 1.56
C TYR A 104 -19.88 7.00 2.20
N MET A 105 -19.35 7.99 1.49
CA MET A 105 -19.24 9.37 1.99
C MET A 105 -20.60 10.03 2.23
N GLN A 106 -21.62 9.73 1.42
CA GLN A 106 -22.99 10.21 1.61
C GLN A 106 -23.62 9.63 2.87
N ASN A 107 -23.41 8.33 3.12
CA ASN A 107 -23.91 7.64 4.31
C ASN A 107 -23.14 7.99 5.60
N ASN A 108 -22.01 8.68 5.48
CA ASN A 108 -21.13 9.05 6.60
C ASN A 108 -20.72 10.54 6.51
N PRO A 109 -21.68 11.48 6.65
CA PRO A 109 -21.46 12.91 6.43
C PRO A 109 -20.41 13.54 7.38
N GLU A 110 -20.12 12.91 8.52
CA GLU A 110 -19.00 13.27 9.41
C GLU A 110 -17.65 13.31 8.70
N LEU A 111 -17.41 12.44 7.70
CA LEU A 111 -16.16 12.44 6.93
C LEU A 111 -15.97 13.76 6.18
N ARG A 112 -17.03 14.26 5.53
CA ARG A 112 -17.00 15.55 4.82
C ARG A 112 -16.79 16.71 5.79
N ARG A 113 -17.50 16.69 6.93
CA ARG A 113 -17.35 17.70 7.98
C ARG A 113 -15.92 17.72 8.54
N ALA A 114 -15.26 16.57 8.62
CA ALA A 114 -13.88 16.43 9.08
C ALA A 114 -12.82 16.71 8.00
N ASN A 115 -13.18 17.37 6.89
CA ASN A 115 -12.24 17.79 5.85
C ASN A 115 -11.51 16.60 5.16
N VAL A 116 -12.23 15.48 4.98
CA VAL A 116 -11.76 14.32 4.22
C VAL A 116 -12.07 14.50 2.73
N HIS A 117 -11.04 14.50 1.90
CA HIS A 117 -11.13 14.67 0.45
C HIS A 117 -10.65 13.43 -0.29
N ILE A 118 -11.33 13.08 -1.38
CA ILE A 118 -10.95 11.95 -2.24
C ILE A 118 -10.66 12.47 -3.64
N GLU A 119 -9.43 12.22 -4.10
CA GLU A 119 -9.02 12.33 -5.49
C GLU A 119 -9.13 10.96 -6.15
N TYR A 120 -9.99 10.85 -7.14
CA TYR A 120 -10.13 9.64 -7.96
C TYR A 120 -9.27 9.75 -9.21
N CYS A 121 -8.42 8.76 -9.45
CA CYS A 121 -7.56 8.68 -10.63
C CYS A 121 -7.87 7.44 -11.46
N ASN A 122 -7.78 7.58 -12.78
CA ASN A 122 -7.86 6.48 -13.75
C ASN A 122 -6.62 6.56 -14.66
N LYS A 123 -5.45 6.32 -14.08
CA LYS A 123 -4.16 6.48 -14.75
C LYS A 123 -3.31 5.23 -14.57
N ASP A 124 -2.40 5.04 -15.52
CA ASP A 124 -1.32 4.08 -15.34
C ASP A 124 -0.48 4.46 -14.10
N PHE A 125 -0.02 3.45 -13.36
CA PHE A 125 0.73 3.66 -12.14
C PHE A 125 2.02 4.44 -12.37
N GLU A 126 2.77 4.14 -13.42
CA GLU A 126 4.07 4.78 -13.66
C GLU A 126 3.89 6.28 -13.86
N VAL A 127 2.83 6.66 -14.58
CA VAL A 127 2.46 8.06 -14.79
C VAL A 127 2.03 8.70 -13.47
N LEU A 128 1.06 8.10 -12.77
CA LEU A 128 0.48 8.71 -11.58
C LEU A 128 1.48 8.79 -10.42
N PHE A 129 2.37 7.82 -10.26
CA PHE A 129 3.40 7.83 -9.23
C PHE A 129 4.27 9.07 -9.35
N PHE A 130 4.81 9.35 -10.54
CA PHE A 130 5.66 10.52 -10.76
C PHE A 130 4.88 11.85 -10.70
N GLU A 131 3.60 11.86 -11.02
CA GLU A 131 2.74 13.02 -10.76
C GLU A 131 2.57 13.30 -9.26
N LYS A 132 2.48 12.25 -8.43
CA LYS A 132 2.23 12.36 -6.99
C LYS A 132 3.48 12.38 -6.12
N ILE A 133 4.66 12.06 -6.66
CA ILE A 133 5.88 11.95 -5.87
C ILE A 133 6.24 13.25 -5.15
N SER A 134 5.98 14.41 -5.75
CA SER A 134 6.19 15.70 -5.09
C SER A 134 5.30 15.87 -3.86
N THR A 135 4.04 15.45 -3.93
CA THR A 135 3.13 15.45 -2.76
C THR A 135 3.62 14.49 -1.69
N ILE A 136 3.99 13.27 -2.08
CA ILE A 136 4.50 12.23 -1.17
C ILE A 136 5.77 12.72 -0.44
N LYS A 137 6.66 13.44 -1.14
CA LYS A 137 7.90 14.01 -0.57
C LYS A 137 7.63 15.11 0.47
N ASN A 138 6.59 15.90 0.27
CA ASN A 138 6.37 17.14 1.02
C ASN A 138 5.31 17.01 2.12
N LYS A 139 4.58 15.89 2.18
CA LYS A 139 3.47 15.69 3.11
C LYS A 139 3.57 14.34 3.79
N PRO A 140 3.18 14.22 5.08
CA PRO A 140 3.07 12.92 5.72
C PRO A 140 2.12 12.02 4.93
N SER A 141 2.65 10.91 4.45
CA SER A 141 1.98 10.07 3.46
C SER A 141 2.02 8.60 3.84
N LEU A 142 0.89 7.93 3.66
CA LEU A 142 0.79 6.48 3.67
C LEU A 142 0.58 5.99 2.24
N VAL A 143 1.50 5.16 1.73
CA VAL A 143 1.47 4.70 0.34
C VAL A 143 1.27 3.19 0.26
N TYR A 144 0.17 2.77 -0.35
CA TYR A 144 -0.09 1.37 -0.67
C TYR A 144 0.30 1.08 -2.13
N ILE A 145 1.18 0.10 -2.32
CA ILE A 145 1.61 -0.36 -3.65
C ILE A 145 1.36 -1.86 -3.74
N ASP A 146 0.35 -2.21 -4.52
CA ASP A 146 -0.17 -3.57 -4.59
C ASP A 146 -0.79 -3.88 -5.95
N GLN A 147 0.00 -4.45 -6.84
CA GLN A 147 -0.51 -5.31 -7.91
C GLN A 147 0.61 -6.25 -8.36
N ASN A 148 0.45 -7.57 -8.13
CA ASN A 148 1.25 -8.63 -8.75
C ASN A 148 2.74 -8.28 -8.88
N GLY A 149 3.29 -7.94 -7.72
CA GLY A 149 4.46 -7.10 -7.54
C GLY A 149 5.75 -7.72 -8.04
N VAL A 150 6.51 -6.84 -8.69
CA VAL A 150 7.98 -6.86 -8.83
C VAL A 150 8.45 -5.63 -9.58
N LYS A 151 7.77 -5.19 -10.64
CA LYS A 151 8.09 -3.93 -11.32
C LYS A 151 8.17 -2.74 -10.36
N PHE A 152 7.44 -2.81 -9.24
CA PHE A 152 7.39 -1.75 -8.23
C PHE A 152 8.48 -1.87 -7.14
N LEU A 153 9.24 -2.97 -7.08
CA LEU A 153 10.51 -3.09 -6.33
C LEU A 153 11.67 -2.48 -7.11
N SER A 154 11.39 -1.97 -8.32
CA SER A 154 12.43 -1.30 -9.09
C SER A 154 12.97 -0.11 -8.34
N ASP A 155 14.27 0.10 -8.53
CA ASP A 155 15.03 1.15 -7.87
C ASP A 155 14.37 2.51 -8.05
N LYS A 156 13.77 2.76 -9.23
CA LYS A 156 13.07 4.02 -9.55
C LYS A 156 11.88 4.34 -8.64
N TYR A 157 11.22 3.35 -8.05
CA TYR A 157 10.12 3.57 -7.10
C TYR A 157 10.56 3.40 -5.66
N PHE A 158 11.29 2.31 -5.40
CA PHE A 158 11.72 1.97 -4.04
C PHE A 158 12.70 3.00 -3.48
N LEU A 159 13.74 3.39 -4.22
CA LEU A 159 14.72 4.36 -3.73
C LEU A 159 14.13 5.77 -3.60
N GLU A 160 13.20 6.11 -4.50
CA GLU A 160 12.43 7.35 -4.38
C GLU A 160 11.67 7.39 -3.05
N LEU A 161 10.87 6.37 -2.72
CA LEU A 161 10.17 6.30 -1.44
C LEU A 161 11.13 6.19 -0.24
N ALA A 162 12.21 5.43 -0.37
CA ALA A 162 13.18 5.22 0.70
C ALA A 162 14.01 6.45 1.07
N SER A 163 14.05 7.44 0.18
CA SER A 163 14.66 8.75 0.43
C SER A 163 13.76 9.70 1.23
N ILE A 164 12.48 9.37 1.40
CA ILE A 164 11.48 10.28 1.99
C ILE A 164 11.33 10.01 3.47
N ASN A 165 11.53 11.05 4.28
CA ASN A 165 11.53 10.94 5.75
C ASN A 165 10.14 11.05 6.39
N THR A 166 9.10 11.32 5.61
CA THR A 166 7.71 11.53 6.08
C THR A 166 6.74 10.53 5.48
N THR A 167 7.22 9.45 4.89
CA THR A 167 6.39 8.50 4.15
C THR A 167 6.53 7.12 4.74
N ASP A 168 5.40 6.53 5.11
CA ASP A 168 5.29 5.10 5.36
C ASP A 168 4.68 4.44 4.12
N PHE A 169 5.15 3.25 3.79
CA PHE A 169 4.64 2.53 2.64
C PHE A 169 4.53 1.04 2.92
N LEU A 170 3.47 0.44 2.35
CA LEU A 170 3.26 -1.00 2.38
C LEU A 170 3.49 -1.56 0.98
N TYR A 171 4.47 -2.45 0.91
CA TYR A 171 4.82 -3.14 -0.32
C TYR A 171 4.51 -4.64 -0.19
N TYR A 172 3.51 -5.10 -0.94
CA TYR A 172 3.07 -6.50 -0.88
C TYR A 172 3.81 -7.35 -1.93
N VAL A 173 4.53 -8.41 -1.51
CA VAL A 173 5.26 -9.29 -2.44
C VAL A 173 5.11 -10.75 -2.09
N ALA A 174 4.36 -11.48 -2.91
CA ALA A 174 4.27 -12.93 -2.72
C ALA A 174 5.65 -13.58 -2.91
N SER A 175 6.09 -14.40 -1.94
CA SER A 175 7.37 -15.13 -2.03
C SER A 175 7.41 -16.06 -3.24
N SER A 176 6.25 -16.61 -3.63
CA SER A 176 6.07 -17.39 -4.85
C SER A 176 6.37 -16.60 -6.12
N TYR A 177 6.22 -15.28 -6.11
CA TYR A 177 6.47 -14.43 -7.26
C TYR A 177 7.95 -14.40 -7.61
N PHE A 178 8.84 -14.26 -6.61
CA PHE A 178 10.29 -14.33 -6.80
C PHE A 178 10.74 -15.68 -7.36
N LEU A 179 10.13 -16.78 -6.93
CA LEU A 179 10.44 -18.11 -7.46
C LEU A 179 10.01 -18.27 -8.92
N ARG A 180 8.83 -17.76 -9.27
CA ARG A 180 8.23 -17.93 -10.60
C ARG A 180 8.81 -16.99 -11.63
N PHE A 181 9.01 -15.73 -11.27
CA PHE A 181 9.33 -14.66 -12.21
C PHE A 181 10.73 -14.07 -12.01
N GLY A 182 11.46 -14.45 -10.95
CA GLY A 182 12.78 -13.90 -10.68
C GLY A 182 13.84 -14.18 -11.75
N ASN A 183 13.54 -15.09 -12.69
CA ASN A 183 14.40 -15.39 -13.83
C ASN A 183 14.01 -14.62 -15.11
N GLU A 184 12.87 -13.95 -15.14
CA GLU A 184 12.41 -13.18 -16.30
C GLU A 184 13.30 -11.94 -16.52
N PRO A 185 13.62 -11.56 -17.76
CA PRO A 185 14.45 -10.40 -18.07
C PRO A 185 13.92 -9.11 -17.44
N GLU A 186 12.60 -8.88 -17.56
CA GLU A 186 11.94 -7.71 -16.98
C GLU A 186 12.11 -7.62 -15.46
N PHE A 187 12.20 -8.77 -14.79
CA PHE A 187 12.45 -8.84 -13.35
C PHE A 187 13.90 -8.44 -13.04
N LYS A 188 14.87 -9.03 -13.74
CA LYS A 188 16.31 -8.81 -13.49
C LYS A 188 16.77 -7.42 -13.87
N GLU A 189 16.21 -6.84 -14.93
CA GLU A 189 16.57 -5.51 -15.42
C GLU A 189 16.05 -4.41 -14.51
N ASN A 190 14.85 -4.59 -13.96
CA ASN A 190 14.21 -3.56 -13.14
C ASN A 190 14.56 -3.67 -11.66
N ILE A 191 15.00 -4.82 -11.18
CA ILE A 191 15.21 -5.07 -9.75
C ILE A 191 16.63 -5.51 -9.49
N ASN A 192 17.35 -4.69 -8.75
CA ASN A 192 18.70 -5.03 -8.29
C ASN A 192 18.65 -5.93 -7.05
N ILE A 193 18.20 -7.18 -7.24
CA ILE A 193 18.13 -8.23 -6.22
C ILE A 193 18.70 -9.53 -6.80
N ASP A 194 19.62 -10.14 -6.07
CA ASP A 194 20.13 -11.48 -6.33
C ASP A 194 19.11 -12.52 -5.89
N ILE A 195 18.29 -12.95 -6.86
CA ILE A 195 17.27 -13.98 -6.69
C ILE A 195 17.89 -15.36 -6.44
N GLU A 196 19.03 -15.66 -7.04
CA GLU A 196 19.69 -16.96 -6.84
C GLU A 196 20.23 -17.06 -5.42
N LYS A 197 20.77 -15.98 -4.85
CA LYS A 197 21.08 -15.90 -3.42
C LYS A 197 19.83 -16.06 -2.56
N ALA A 198 18.71 -15.43 -2.91
CA ALA A 198 17.47 -15.55 -2.15
C ALA A 198 16.88 -16.98 -2.16
N LYS A 199 17.01 -17.70 -3.29
CA LYS A 199 16.56 -19.09 -3.45
C LYS A 199 17.38 -20.12 -2.67
N LYS A 200 18.58 -19.78 -2.18
CA LYS A 200 19.39 -20.67 -1.33
C LYS A 200 18.75 -20.90 0.03
N ASP A 201 18.00 -19.93 0.53
CA ASP A 201 17.26 -20.08 1.77
C ASP A 201 16.00 -20.94 1.57
N PRO A 202 15.57 -21.70 2.58
CA PRO A 202 14.27 -22.37 2.55
C PRO A 202 13.17 -21.41 2.14
N TYR A 203 12.18 -21.87 1.35
CA TYR A 203 11.11 -21.02 0.80
C TYR A 203 10.43 -20.12 1.87
N LYS A 204 10.32 -20.61 3.11
CA LYS A 204 9.80 -19.84 4.24
C LYS A 204 10.64 -18.65 4.69
N TYR A 205 11.87 -18.50 4.21
CA TYR A 205 12.84 -17.47 4.60
C TYR A 205 13.32 -16.60 3.43
N ILE A 206 12.86 -16.87 2.20
CA ILE A 206 13.26 -16.07 1.02
C ILE A 206 13.02 -14.57 1.23
N HIS A 207 11.92 -14.20 1.88
CA HIS A 207 11.59 -12.81 2.20
C HIS A 207 12.63 -12.13 3.11
N LYS A 208 13.33 -12.87 3.98
CA LYS A 208 14.42 -12.32 4.81
C LYS A 208 15.61 -11.95 3.95
N SER A 209 16.01 -12.85 3.05
CA SER A 209 17.11 -12.60 2.11
C SER A 209 16.82 -11.39 1.23
N ILE A 210 15.60 -11.29 0.70
CA ILE A 210 15.13 -10.15 -0.08
C ILE A 210 15.19 -8.86 0.76
N LEU A 211 14.70 -8.89 1.99
CA LEU A 211 14.72 -7.74 2.88
C LEU A 211 16.15 -7.24 3.14
N GLU A 212 17.09 -8.14 3.46
CA GLU A 212 18.47 -7.75 3.73
C GLU A 212 19.14 -7.12 2.50
N GLN A 213 18.82 -7.62 1.29
CA GLN A 213 19.28 -7.01 0.05
C GLN A 213 18.66 -5.63 -0.22
N LEU A 214 17.41 -5.41 0.18
CA LEU A 214 16.78 -4.09 0.11
C LEU A 214 17.37 -3.12 1.16
N LYS A 215 17.63 -3.61 2.38
CA LYS A 215 18.27 -2.82 3.44
C LYS A 215 19.67 -2.35 3.03
N SER A 216 20.47 -3.20 2.39
CA SER A 216 21.82 -2.80 1.93
C SER A 216 21.81 -1.72 0.84
N ARG A 217 20.64 -1.44 0.27
CA ARG A 217 20.43 -0.42 -0.76
C ARG A 217 19.79 0.86 -0.22
N LEU A 218 19.44 0.89 1.06
CA LEU A 218 18.90 2.10 1.68
C LEU A 218 19.94 3.23 1.69
N PRO A 219 19.52 4.49 1.52
CA PRO A 219 20.42 5.64 1.71
C PRO A 219 21.01 5.66 3.13
N GLN A 220 22.29 5.99 3.27
CA GLN A 220 23.02 5.94 4.56
C GLN A 220 22.38 6.75 5.71
N ASN A 221 21.55 7.75 5.39
CA ASN A 221 20.89 8.64 6.36
C ASN A 221 19.36 8.50 6.38
N THR A 222 18.81 7.41 5.85
CA THR A 222 17.35 7.23 5.88
C THR A 222 16.85 6.95 7.31
N LYS A 223 15.69 7.52 7.66
CA LYS A 223 14.94 7.13 8.86
C LYS A 223 14.06 5.91 8.63
N LEU A 224 13.99 5.44 7.38
CA LEU A 224 13.18 4.30 6.99
C LEU A 224 13.73 3.01 7.60
N SER A 225 12.88 2.34 8.36
CA SER A 225 13.07 0.96 8.79
C SER A 225 12.24 0.03 7.91
N LEU A 226 12.86 -1.04 7.42
CA LEU A 226 12.18 -2.08 6.67
C LEU A 226 11.93 -3.30 7.55
N TYR A 227 10.68 -3.73 7.62
CA TYR A 227 10.24 -4.87 8.43
C TYR A 227 9.75 -6.02 7.52
N PRO A 228 10.22 -7.26 7.75
CA PRO A 228 9.68 -8.43 7.08
C PRO A 228 8.48 -8.95 7.84
N PHE A 229 7.34 -9.11 7.18
CA PHE A 229 6.28 -9.98 7.66
C PHE A 229 6.14 -11.18 6.74
N THR A 230 5.84 -12.32 7.34
CA THR A 230 5.57 -13.54 6.59
C THR A 230 4.28 -14.15 7.02
N ILE A 231 3.46 -14.43 6.02
CA ILE A 231 2.19 -15.08 6.22
C ILE A 231 2.28 -16.45 5.55
N LYS A 232 2.20 -17.50 6.37
CA LYS A 232 2.03 -18.86 5.87
C LYS A 232 0.54 -19.14 5.75
N LYS A 233 0.11 -19.60 4.58
CA LYS A 233 -1.29 -19.96 4.33
C LYS A 233 -1.37 -21.19 3.44
N GLY A 234 -1.80 -22.32 4.00
CA GLY A 234 -1.68 -23.63 3.36
C GLY A 234 -0.21 -23.94 3.05
N THR A 235 0.08 -24.20 1.77
CA THR A 235 1.46 -24.38 1.26
C THR A 235 2.11 -23.08 0.79
N ASN A 236 1.36 -21.97 0.68
CA ASN A 236 1.86 -20.69 0.19
C ASN A 236 2.45 -19.84 1.32
N ILE A 237 3.45 -19.04 0.96
CA ILE A 237 4.13 -18.11 1.85
C ILE A 237 4.15 -16.75 1.15
N TYR A 238 3.69 -15.73 1.86
CA TYR A 238 3.65 -14.35 1.38
C TYR A 238 4.62 -13.51 2.19
N GLY A 239 5.48 -12.76 1.50
CA GLY A 239 6.34 -11.76 2.11
C GLY A 239 5.67 -10.40 2.05
N ILE A 240 5.77 -9.64 3.12
CA ILE A 240 5.38 -8.23 3.12
C ILE A 240 6.59 -7.45 3.56
N ILE A 241 6.97 -6.48 2.74
CA ILE A 241 8.01 -5.53 3.07
C ILE A 241 7.28 -4.27 3.49
N PHE A 242 7.39 -3.97 4.77
CA PHE A 242 6.80 -2.79 5.34
C PHE A 242 7.88 -1.73 5.59
N GLY A 243 7.72 -0.56 4.98
CA GLY A 243 8.58 0.58 5.16
C GLY A 243 7.95 1.59 6.11
N ALA A 244 8.56 1.77 7.29
CA ALA A 244 8.11 2.73 8.30
C ALA A 244 9.22 3.73 8.61
N THR A 245 8.89 5.02 8.54
CA THR A 245 9.75 6.12 8.99
C THR A 245 9.49 6.48 10.45
N HIS A 246 8.31 6.14 10.97
CA HIS A 246 7.93 6.44 12.35
C HIS A 246 7.88 5.16 13.21
N PRO A 247 8.75 5.00 14.24
CA PRO A 247 8.79 3.80 15.06
C PRO A 247 7.46 3.44 15.73
N ARG A 248 6.65 4.43 16.16
CA ARG A 248 5.36 4.14 16.80
C ARG A 248 4.31 3.56 15.85
N ALA A 249 4.44 3.80 14.55
CA ALA A 249 3.53 3.21 13.57
C ALA A 249 3.91 1.74 13.28
N SER A 250 5.16 1.34 13.54
CA SER A 250 5.64 -0.04 13.37
C SER A 250 5.66 -0.90 14.64
N ILE A 251 5.62 -0.31 15.84
CA ILE A 251 5.72 -1.06 17.12
C ILE A 251 4.49 -1.95 17.39
N ASN A 252 3.30 -1.53 16.93
CA ASN A 252 2.06 -2.27 17.14
C ASN A 252 1.70 -3.20 15.96
N PHE A 253 2.58 -3.31 14.97
CA PHE A 253 2.35 -4.02 13.71
C PHE A 253 3.23 -5.28 13.59
#